data_AF-A0A7Z9Y0S9-F1
#
_entry.id   AF-A0A7Z9Y0S9-F1
#
_cell.length_a   1.000
_cell.length_b   1.000
_cell.length_c   1.000
_cell.angle_alpha   90.00
_cell.angle_beta   90.00
_cell.angle_gamma   90.00
#
_symmetry.space_group_name_H-M   'P 1'
#
loop_
_entity.id
_entity.type
_entity.pdbx_description
1 polymer ?
#
loop_
_entity_poly.entity_id
_entity_poly.type
_entity_poly.pdbx_seq_one_letter_code
_entity_poly.pdbx_strand_id
1 'polypeptide(L)' 'MYVIGTAGHVDHGKSTLVEALTGIDPDRLTEEKEREMTIDLGFAWLQLGDG' A
#
# COMPACT_ATOMS: atom_id res chain seq x y z
N MET A 1 -7.13 13.77 -11.90
CA MET A 1 -6.59 13.09 -10.71
C MET A 1 -7.20 11.68 -10.69
N TYR A 2 -6.37 10.64 -10.66
CA TYR A 2 -6.83 9.26 -10.58
C TYR A 2 -6.56 8.74 -9.16
N VAL A 3 -7.51 7.98 -8.61
CA VAL A 3 -7.37 7.29 -7.33
C VAL A 3 -7.63 5.82 -7.60
N ILE A 4 -6.70 4.97 -7.17
CA ILE A 4 -6.76 3.51 -7.37
C ILE A 4 -6.80 2.86 -6.00
N GLY A 5 -7.83 2.04 -5.75
CA GLY A 5 -7.92 1.22 -4.54
C GLY A 5 -7.42 -0.19 -4.82
N THR A 6 -6.50 -0.70 -4.00
CA THR A 6 -6.08 -2.11 -4.02
C THR A 6 -7.01 -2.92 -3.10
N ALA A 7 -7.58 -4.00 -3.62
CA ALA A 7 -8.48 -4.89 -2.88
C ALA A 7 -8.14 -6.35 -3.17
N GLY A 8 -8.46 -7.24 -2.23
CA GLY A 8 -8.13 -8.67 -2.31
C GLY A 8 -8.04 -9.34 -0.94
N HIS A 9 -7.96 -10.67 -0.94
CA HIS A 9 -7.89 -11.48 0.27
C HIS A 9 -6.69 -11.10 1.16
N VAL A 10 -6.78 -11.38 2.46
CA VAL A 10 -5.66 -11.17 3.41
C VAL A 10 -4.41 -11.90 2.90
N ASP A 11 -3.24 -11.32 3.13
CA ASP A 11 -1.91 -11.85 2.74
C ASP A 11 -1.67 -12.10 1.24
N HIS A 12 -2.53 -11.59 0.36
CA HIS A 12 -2.30 -11.62 -1.09
C HIS A 12 -1.41 -10.45 -1.58
N GLY A 13 -0.50 -9.95 -0.74
CA GLY A 13 0.55 -9.01 -1.15
C GLY A 13 0.11 -7.60 -1.58
N LYS A 14 -1.06 -7.13 -1.12
CA LYS A 14 -1.57 -5.80 -1.49
C LYS A 14 -0.64 -4.66 -1.06
N SER A 15 -0.17 -4.66 0.19
CA SER A 15 0.77 -3.66 0.69
C SER A 15 2.11 -3.72 -0.06
N THR A 16 2.63 -4.93 -0.28
CA THR A 16 3.86 -5.17 -1.05
C THR A 16 3.76 -4.63 -2.48
N LEU A 17 2.62 -4.82 -3.15
CA LEU A 17 2.40 -4.29 -4.49
C LEU A 17 2.40 -2.75 -4.49
N VAL A 18 1.75 -2.14 -3.51
CA VAL A 18 1.74 -0.67 -3.38
C VAL A 18 3.15 -0.16 -3.16
N GLU A 19 3.89 -0.72 -2.21
CA GLU A 19 5.26 -0.34 -1.91
C GLU A 19 6.18 -0.52 -3.14
N ALA A 20 6.06 -1.64 -3.87
CA ALA A 20 6.84 -1.87 -5.08
C ALA A 20 6.56 -0.86 -6.21
N LEU A 21 5.32 -0.37 -6.30
CA LEU A 21 4.94 0.60 -7.32
C LEU A 21 5.30 2.04 -6.93
N THR A 22 5.15 2.40 -5.67
CA THR A 22 5.25 3.80 -5.21
C THR A 22 6.51 4.10 -4.40
N GLY A 23 7.22 3.08 -3.93
CA GLY A 23 8.30 3.21 -2.95
C GLY A 23 7.83 3.65 -1.55
N ILE A 24 6.52 3.54 -1.27
CA ILE A 24 5.89 3.99 -0.02
C ILE A 24 5.19 2.79 0.61
N ASP A 25 5.64 2.42 1.80
CA ASP A 25 4.97 1.43 2.65
C ASP A 25 3.63 2.00 3.16
N PRO A 26 2.48 1.41 2.80
CA PRO A 26 1.17 1.89 3.24
C PRO A 26 0.86 1.54 4.69
N ASP A 27 1.53 0.54 5.29
CA ASP A 27 1.31 0.08 6.65
C ASP A 27 2.13 0.95 7.62
N ARG A 28 1.49 2.00 8.15
CA ARG A 28 2.14 3.08 8.91
C ARG A 28 2.17 2.82 10.42
N LEU A 29 1.29 1.95 10.92
CA LEU A 29 1.18 1.68 12.35
C LEU A 29 2.20 0.62 12.76
N THR A 30 2.85 0.79 13.91
CA THR A 30 3.75 -0.22 14.45
C THR A 30 3.05 -1.57 14.62
N GLU A 31 1.78 -1.56 15.04
CA GLU A 31 0.97 -2.77 15.22
C GLU A 31 0.73 -3.53 13.91
N GLU A 32 0.58 -2.83 12.77
CA GLU A 32 0.41 -3.48 11.46
C GLU A 32 1.66 -4.29 11.08
N LYS A 33 2.83 -3.74 11.39
CA LYS A 33 4.13 -4.38 11.15
C LYS A 33 4.38 -5.54 12.10
N GLU A 34 4.03 -5.38 13.37
CA GLU A 34 4.17 -6.42 14.39
C GLU A 34 3.23 -7.61 14.15
N ARG A 35 2.04 -7.36 13.58
CA ARG A 35 1.03 -8.38 13.29
C ARG A 35 1.02 -8.88 11.85
N GLU A 36 1.88 -8.31 11.00
CA GLU A 36 1.94 -8.61 9.57
C GLU A 36 0.58 -8.48 8.87
N MET A 37 -0.23 -7.48 9.27
CA MET A 37 -1.57 -7.26 8.71
C MET A 37 -1.96 -5.78 8.66
N THR A 38 -2.65 -5.37 7.60
CA THR A 38 -3.22 -4.03 7.48
C THR A 38 -4.46 -3.90 8.37
N ILE A 39 -4.48 -2.88 9.23
CA ILE A 39 -5.55 -2.62 10.21
C ILE A 39 -6.37 -1.39 9.80
N ASP A 40 -5.71 -0.38 9.25
CA ASP A 40 -6.32 0.85 8.76
C ASP A 40 -6.05 1.06 7.27
N LEU A 41 -6.77 1.99 6.63
CA LEU A 41 -6.50 2.33 5.23
C LEU A 41 -5.16 3.06 5.12
N GLY A 42 -4.21 2.43 4.42
CA GLY A 42 -2.95 3.04 4.00
C GLY A 42 -3.09 3.81 2.68
N PHE A 43 -2.28 4.85 2.51
CA PHE A 43 -2.26 5.69 1.31
C PHE A 43 -0.84 5.84 0.78
N ALA A 44 -0.71 5.78 -0.55
CA ALA A 44 0.54 6.00 -1.25
C ALA A 44 0.30 6.86 -2.50
N TRP A 45 1.37 7.50 -2.97
CA TRP A 45 1.33 8.43 -4.09
C TRP A 45 2.30 7.98 -5.17
N LEU A 46 1.81 7.88 -6.40
CA LEU A 46 2.62 7.56 -7.57
C LEU A 46 2.67 8.77 -8.50
N GLN A 47 3.87 9.29 -8.73
CA GLN A 47 4.11 10.28 -9.77
C GLN A 47 4.79 9.57 -10.95
N LEU A 48 4.06 9.47 -12.06
CA LEU A 48 4.62 9.01 -13.32
C LEU A 48 5.32 10.19 -14.01
N GLY A 49 6.45 9.93 -14.65
CA GLY A 49 7.12 10.93 -15.48
C GLY A 49 6.28 11.27 -16.72
N ASP A 50 6.61 12.41 -17.34
CA ASP A 50 6.12 12.73 -18.67
C ASP A 50 6.76 11.73 -19.65
N GLY A 51 5.96 10.82 -20.18
CA GLY A 51 6.41 9.75 -21.09
C GLY A 51 7.00 10.27 -22.39
#